data_AF-A0A942LX40-F1
#
_entry.id   AF-A0A942LX40-F1
#
_cell.length_a   1.000
_cell.length_b   1.000
_cell.length_c   1.000
_cell.angle_alpha   90.00
_cell.angle_beta   90.00
_cell.angle_gamma   90.00
#
_symmetry.space_group_name_H-M   'P 1'
#
loop_
_entity.id
_entity.type
_entity.pdbx_description
1 polymer ?
#
loop_
_entity_poly.entity_id
_entity_poly.type
_entity_poly.pdbx_seq_one_letter_code
_entity_poly.pdbx_strand_id
1 'polypeptide(L)'
;MAVKINLSSQDRNQLLDMVRGFFVYGIGDLIAQIILGQTSITRTVGIGLIGSTVYALEIPLWFRIIENTFCRASDKIRACRLFKEPNQNNQCLLNYKGRTLMALSYFNPLWIARHMFFIGLLNAISNGTLFSSPFHIYLSLLGIAWKSFIINIPITIIGNYIVQNKLSMKYRLTGSAVLSSICAIWYALSKVIFKG
;
A
#
# COMPACT_ATOMS: atom_id res chain seq x y z
N MET A 1 23.64 -23.38 -23.12
CA MET A 1 22.55 -22.94 -24.02
C MET A 1 21.68 -21.97 -23.23
N ALA A 2 21.89 -20.65 -23.38
CA ALA A 2 21.14 -19.66 -22.62
C ALA A 2 19.77 -19.45 -23.29
N VAL A 3 18.70 -19.89 -22.63
CA VAL A 3 17.33 -19.64 -23.08
C VAL A 3 17.06 -18.14 -22.94
N LYS A 4 17.13 -17.40 -24.06
CA LYS A 4 16.65 -16.01 -24.13
C LYS A 4 15.12 -16.04 -24.03
N ILE A 5 14.60 -15.95 -22.80
CA ILE A 5 13.17 -15.75 -22.58
C ILE A 5 12.84 -14.33 -23.04
N ASN A 6 12.23 -14.20 -24.22
CA ASN A 6 11.68 -12.93 -24.70
C ASN A 6 10.38 -12.64 -23.92
N LEU A 7 10.53 -12.09 -22.72
CA LEU A 7 9.42 -11.59 -21.93
C LEU A 7 8.78 -10.39 -22.64
N SER A 8 7.44 -10.37 -22.67
CA SER A 8 6.70 -9.21 -23.15
C SER A 8 7.05 -7.97 -22.30
N SER A 9 6.87 -6.78 -22.86
CA SER A 9 7.15 -5.52 -22.14
C SER A 9 6.30 -5.40 -20.86
N GLN A 10 5.10 -5.98 -20.85
CA GLN A 10 4.22 -6.05 -19.69
C GLN A 10 4.77 -6.97 -18.59
N ASP A 11 5.20 -8.18 -18.95
CA ASP A 11 5.72 -9.16 -17.98
C ASP A 11 7.01 -8.65 -17.32
N ARG A 12 7.85 -7.95 -18.09
CA ARG A 12 9.07 -7.32 -17.56
C ARG A 12 8.77 -6.24 -16.54
N ASN A 13 7.78 -5.39 -16.79
CA ASN A 13 7.40 -4.34 -15.85
C ASN A 13 6.82 -4.94 -14.56
N GLN A 14 6.00 -5.99 -14.69
CA GLN A 14 5.46 -6.71 -13.54
C GLN A 14 6.57 -7.37 -12.71
N LEU A 15 7.54 -8.02 -13.34
CA LEU A 15 8.67 -8.62 -12.63
C LEU A 15 9.51 -7.56 -11.89
N LEU A 16 9.74 -6.40 -12.51
CA LEU A 16 10.41 -5.28 -11.83
C LEU A 16 9.61 -4.79 -10.62
N ASP A 17 8.29 -4.72 -10.74
CA ASP A 17 7.39 -4.32 -9.66
C ASP A 17 7.43 -5.33 -8.49
N MET A 18 7.47 -6.63 -8.77
CA MET A 18 7.66 -7.67 -7.75
C MET A 18 9.00 -7.51 -7.02
N VAL A 19 10.09 -7.30 -7.76
CA VAL A 19 11.44 -7.11 -7.18
C VAL A 19 11.48 -5.84 -6.31
N ARG A 20 10.93 -4.74 -6.81
CA ARG A 20 10.84 -3.48 -6.05
C ARG A 20 9.98 -3.63 -4.80
N GLY A 21 8.86 -4.34 -4.90
CA GLY A 21 8.00 -4.67 -3.77
C GLY A 21 8.77 -5.42 -2.69
N PHE A 22 9.55 -6.45 -3.07
CA PHE A 22 10.37 -7.21 -2.13
C PHE A 22 11.30 -6.34 -1.31
N PHE A 23 12.13 -5.53 -1.99
CA PHE A 23 13.15 -4.75 -1.32
C PHE A 23 12.56 -3.58 -0.53
N VAL A 24 11.61 -2.83 -1.09
CA VAL A 24 11.11 -1.63 -0.42
C VAL A 24 10.32 -2.00 0.83
N TYR A 25 9.39 -2.96 0.74
CA TYR A 25 8.63 -3.40 1.91
C TYR A 25 9.53 -4.10 2.95
N GLY A 26 10.46 -4.94 2.52
CA GLY A 26 11.40 -5.60 3.42
C GLY A 26 12.30 -4.62 4.16
N ILE A 27 12.93 -3.67 3.44
CA ILE A 27 13.81 -2.65 4.04
C ILE A 27 13.02 -1.74 4.99
N GLY A 28 11.84 -1.28 4.59
CA GLY A 28 10.98 -0.45 5.45
C GLY A 28 10.62 -1.14 6.76
N ASP A 29 10.25 -2.42 6.69
CA ASP A 29 9.94 -3.23 7.87
C ASP A 29 11.18 -3.49 8.73
N LEU A 30 12.34 -3.78 8.12
CA LEU A 30 13.60 -3.95 8.84
C LEU A 30 14.01 -2.69 9.62
N ILE A 31 13.89 -1.51 9.01
CA ILE A 31 14.19 -0.24 9.70
C ILE A 31 13.25 -0.06 10.90
N ALA A 32 11.95 -0.29 10.72
CA ALA A 32 10.98 -0.22 11.80
C ALA A 32 11.30 -1.22 12.93
N GLN A 33 11.73 -2.43 12.60
CA GLN A 33 12.15 -3.45 13.56
C GLN A 33 13.41 -3.05 14.35
N ILE A 34 14.42 -2.48 13.68
CA ILE A 34 15.64 -1.97 14.32
C ILE A 34 15.28 -0.87 15.33
N ILE A 35 14.40 0.06 14.96
CA ILE A 35 13.93 1.14 15.86
C ILE A 35 13.23 0.56 17.08
N LEU A 36 12.44 -0.50 16.91
CA LEU A 36 11.73 -1.17 18.01
C LEU A 36 12.63 -2.08 18.87
N GLY A 37 13.89 -2.29 18.49
CA GLY A 37 14.81 -3.20 19.17
C GLY A 37 14.42 -4.68 19.04
N GLN A 38 13.58 -5.04 18.07
CA GLN A 38 13.07 -6.40 17.86
C GLN A 38 13.28 -6.81 16.40
N THR A 39 14.39 -7.50 16.12
CA THR A 39 14.75 -7.92 14.76
C THR A 39 14.42 -9.38 14.50
N SER A 40 13.62 -9.63 13.46
CA SER A 40 13.28 -10.94 12.92
C SER A 40 13.48 -10.94 11.41
N ILE A 41 14.45 -11.73 10.95
CA ILE A 41 14.73 -11.92 9.52
C ILE A 41 13.53 -12.59 8.84
N THR A 42 12.89 -13.55 9.51
CA THR A 42 11.69 -14.24 9.02
C THR A 42 10.58 -13.24 8.68
N ARG A 43 10.34 -12.26 9.56
CA ARG A 43 9.37 -11.20 9.31
C ARG A 43 9.80 -10.30 8.15
N THR A 44 11.05 -9.85 8.11
CA THR A 44 11.57 -9.00 7.03
C THR A 44 11.41 -9.66 5.66
N VAL A 45 11.84 -10.92 5.54
CA VAL A 45 11.72 -11.70 4.30
C VAL A 45 10.26 -11.96 3.99
N GLY A 46 9.44 -12.31 4.97
CA GLY A 46 8.01 -12.55 4.78
C GLY A 46 7.24 -11.31 4.28
N ILE A 47 7.51 -10.13 4.84
CA ILE A 47 6.92 -8.87 4.38
C ILE A 47 7.44 -8.51 2.99
N GLY A 48 8.72 -8.76 2.70
CA GLY A 48 9.25 -8.65 1.34
C GLY A 48 8.50 -9.57 0.36
N LEU A 49 8.27 -10.84 0.71
CA LEU A 49 7.55 -11.79 -0.13
C LEU A 49 6.11 -11.34 -0.38
N ILE A 50 5.39 -10.88 0.64
CA ILE A 50 4.04 -10.32 0.50
C ILE A 50 4.05 -9.08 -0.39
N GLY A 51 5.05 -8.20 -0.21
CA GLY A 51 5.28 -7.05 -1.07
C GLY A 51 5.48 -7.43 -2.53
N SER A 52 6.26 -8.49 -2.79
CA SER A 52 6.56 -8.99 -4.12
C SER A 52 5.45 -9.78 -4.79
N THR A 53 4.46 -10.24 -4.02
CA THR A 53 3.37 -11.09 -4.50
C THR A 53 2.06 -10.35 -4.44
N VAL A 54 1.39 -10.35 -3.28
CA VAL A 54 0.07 -9.77 -3.06
C VAL A 54 0.05 -8.30 -3.48
N TYR A 55 1.00 -7.50 -3.00
CA TYR A 55 0.97 -6.06 -3.25
C TYR A 55 1.46 -5.67 -4.65
N ALA A 56 2.44 -6.39 -5.20
CA ALA A 56 2.91 -6.15 -6.57
C ALA A 56 1.83 -6.47 -7.63
N LEU A 57 0.84 -7.29 -7.31
CA LEU A 57 -0.30 -7.57 -8.19
C LEU A 57 -1.45 -6.59 -7.94
N GLU A 58 -1.87 -6.42 -6.68
CA GLU A 58 -3.07 -5.65 -6.35
C GLU A 58 -2.90 -4.14 -6.57
N ILE A 59 -1.77 -3.56 -6.13
CA ILE A 59 -1.60 -2.10 -6.13
C ILE A 59 -1.54 -1.56 -7.58
N PRO A 60 -0.74 -2.12 -8.50
CA PRO A 60 -0.74 -1.66 -9.88
C PRO A 60 -2.08 -1.88 -10.58
N LEU A 61 -2.78 -2.99 -10.28
CA LEU A 61 -4.12 -3.24 -10.81
C LEU A 61 -5.09 -2.15 -10.36
N TRP A 62 -5.09 -1.82 -9.07
CA TRP A 62 -5.93 -0.76 -8.53
C TRP A 62 -5.61 0.61 -9.16
N PHE A 63 -4.35 0.95 -9.33
CA PHE A 63 -3.96 2.21 -9.98
C PHE A 63 -4.36 2.29 -11.45
N ARG A 64 -4.34 1.16 -12.18
CA ARG A 64 -4.90 1.10 -13.55
C ARG A 64 -6.41 1.29 -13.53
N ILE A 65 -7.12 0.72 -12.54
CA ILE A 65 -8.55 0.96 -12.36
C ILE A 65 -8.80 2.45 -12.14
N ILE A 66 -8.07 3.12 -11.23
CA ILE A 66 -8.23 4.57 -10.99
C ILE A 66 -8.03 5.37 -12.29
N GLU A 67 -7.00 5.04 -13.08
CA GLU A 67 -6.66 5.76 -14.31
C GLU A 67 -7.73 5.59 -15.40
N ASN A 68 -8.30 4.39 -15.51
CA ASN A 68 -9.34 4.05 -16.48
C ASN A 68 -10.76 4.26 -15.95
N THR A 69 -10.92 4.70 -14.70
CA THR A 69 -12.24 4.94 -14.13
C THR A 69 -12.82 6.19 -14.78
N PHE A 70 -13.80 5.98 -15.64
CA PHE A 70 -14.61 7.07 -16.17
C PHE A 70 -15.50 7.63 -15.07
N CYS A 71 -15.52 8.95 -14.94
CA CYS A 71 -16.50 9.63 -14.09
C CYS A 71 -17.90 9.49 -14.70
N ARG A 72 -18.55 8.34 -14.55
CA ARG A 72 -20.00 8.14 -14.78
C ARG A 72 -20.81 8.69 -13.61
N ALA A 73 -20.36 9.80 -13.07
CA ALA A 73 -20.97 10.40 -11.90
C ALA A 73 -22.17 11.21 -12.35
N SER A 74 -23.36 10.79 -11.90
CA SER A 74 -24.64 11.43 -12.17
C SER A 74 -24.54 12.93 -11.95
N ASP A 75 -24.87 13.73 -12.97
CA ASP A 75 -24.81 15.20 -12.91
C ASP A 75 -25.77 15.82 -11.86
N LYS A 76 -26.62 14.97 -11.24
CA LYS A 76 -27.48 15.33 -10.11
C LYS A 76 -26.69 15.63 -8.82
N ILE A 77 -25.52 15.03 -8.61
CA ILE A 77 -24.74 15.24 -7.36
C ILE A 77 -23.66 16.29 -7.60
N ARG A 78 -23.80 17.46 -6.97
CA ARG A 78 -22.90 18.63 -7.13
C ARG A 78 -21.44 18.31 -6.82
N ALA A 79 -21.20 17.49 -5.78
CA ALA A 79 -19.85 17.07 -5.38
C ALA A 79 -19.13 16.27 -6.48
N CYS A 80 -19.87 15.54 -7.31
CA CYS A 80 -19.28 14.78 -8.41
C CYS A 80 -18.69 15.65 -9.52
N ARG A 81 -19.12 16.92 -9.66
CA ARG A 81 -18.48 17.86 -10.61
C ARG A 81 -17.09 18.28 -10.17
N LEU A 82 -16.80 18.31 -8.86
CA LEU A 82 -15.50 18.72 -8.33
C LEU A 82 -14.36 17.75 -8.69
N PHE A 83 -14.71 16.51 -9.04
CA PHE A 83 -13.76 15.45 -9.38
C PHE A 83 -13.65 15.19 -10.89
N LYS A 84 -14.36 15.97 -11.73
CA LYS A 84 -14.31 15.84 -13.19
C LYS A 84 -13.20 16.71 -13.77
N GLU A 85 -12.45 16.16 -14.71
CA GLU A 85 -11.55 16.90 -15.59
C GLU A 85 -11.99 16.66 -17.04
N PRO A 86 -12.29 17.71 -17.83
CA PRO A 86 -12.69 17.54 -19.21
C PRO A 86 -11.49 17.10 -20.05
N ASN A 87 -11.59 15.93 -20.68
CA ASN A 87 -10.60 15.46 -21.65
C ASN A 87 -11.03 15.84 -23.08
N GLN A 88 -10.05 16.08 -23.97
CA GLN A 88 -10.24 16.49 -25.37
C GLN A 88 -11.17 15.57 -26.19
N ASN A 89 -11.37 14.32 -25.75
CA ASN A 89 -12.23 13.32 -26.41
C ASN A 89 -13.65 13.20 -25.82
N ASN A 90 -14.19 14.23 -25.15
CA ASN A 90 -15.49 14.19 -24.45
C ASN A 90 -15.59 13.11 -23.34
N GLN A 91 -14.47 12.51 -22.95
CA GLN A 91 -14.39 11.55 -21.85
C GLN A 91 -14.16 12.31 -20.55
N CYS A 92 -15.02 12.08 -19.56
CA CYS A 92 -14.83 12.59 -18.21
C CYS A 92 -13.93 11.64 -17.42
N LEU A 93 -12.68 12.04 -17.19
CA LEU A 93 -11.74 11.32 -16.32
C LEU A 93 -11.74 11.94 -14.92
N LEU A 94 -11.24 11.18 -13.94
CA LEU A 94 -11.03 11.71 -12.60
C LEU A 94 -9.87 12.71 -12.59
N ASN A 95 -10.15 13.89 -12.03
CA ASN A 95 -9.18 14.91 -11.64
C ASN A 95 -8.23 14.37 -10.56
N TYR A 96 -7.08 15.03 -10.34
CA TYR A 96 -6.09 14.75 -9.30
C TYR A 96 -6.70 14.50 -7.91
N LYS A 97 -7.72 15.28 -7.52
CA LYS A 97 -8.42 15.13 -6.23
C LYS A 97 -9.15 13.79 -6.16
N GLY A 98 -9.85 13.44 -7.23
CA GLY A 98 -10.60 12.19 -7.32
C GLY A 98 -9.66 10.98 -7.32
N ARG A 99 -8.56 11.03 -8.07
CA ARG A 99 -7.53 9.98 -8.09
C ARG A 99 -6.93 9.76 -6.70
N THR A 100 -6.62 10.85 -6.00
CA THR A 100 -6.08 10.81 -4.62
C THR A 100 -7.09 10.20 -3.65
N LEU A 101 -8.37 10.57 -3.73
CA LEU A 101 -9.42 10.02 -2.88
C LEU A 101 -9.67 8.53 -3.15
N MET A 102 -9.66 8.09 -4.42
CA MET A 102 -9.78 6.66 -4.75
C MET A 102 -8.57 5.85 -4.31
N ALA A 103 -7.38 6.44 -4.32
CA ALA A 103 -6.20 5.80 -3.76
C ALA A 103 -6.35 5.68 -2.23
N LEU A 104 -6.79 6.74 -1.56
CA LEU A 104 -7.06 6.71 -0.11
C LEU A 104 -8.15 5.71 0.27
N SER A 105 -9.20 5.55 -0.55
CA SER A 105 -10.27 4.57 -0.29
C SER A 105 -9.81 3.12 -0.44
N TYR A 106 -8.75 2.87 -1.20
CA TYR A 106 -8.13 1.53 -1.26
C TYR A 106 -7.26 1.27 -0.05
N PHE A 107 -6.45 2.23 0.39
CA PHE A 107 -5.67 2.15 1.63
C PHE A 107 -6.53 2.41 2.89
N ASN A 108 -7.73 1.84 2.90
CA ASN A 108 -8.70 1.94 4.00
C ASN A 108 -8.27 1.08 5.22
N PRO A 109 -9.00 1.16 6.34
CA PRO A 109 -8.69 0.38 7.54
C PRO A 109 -8.63 -1.14 7.33
N LEU A 110 -9.37 -1.71 6.37
CA LEU A 110 -9.28 -3.15 6.07
C LEU A 110 -7.93 -3.51 5.46
N TRP A 111 -7.40 -2.67 4.57
CA TRP A 111 -6.07 -2.86 4.00
C TRP A 111 -5.00 -2.82 5.09
N ILE A 112 -5.09 -1.85 6.02
CA ILE A 112 -4.17 -1.71 7.16
C ILE A 112 -4.28 -2.93 8.09
N ALA A 113 -5.51 -3.36 8.43
CA ALA A 113 -5.74 -4.53 9.27
C ALA A 113 -5.14 -5.80 8.65
N ARG A 114 -5.28 -5.98 7.33
CA ARG A 114 -4.66 -7.09 6.59
C ARG A 114 -3.13 -7.03 6.65
N HIS A 115 -2.53 -5.85 6.47
CA HIS A 115 -1.09 -5.69 6.59
C HIS A 115 -0.58 -6.02 8.00
N MET A 116 -1.27 -5.52 9.02
CA MET A 116 -0.97 -5.84 10.42
C MET A 116 -1.14 -7.32 10.74
N PHE A 117 -2.17 -7.96 10.17
CA PHE A 117 -2.37 -9.41 10.30
C PHE A 117 -1.17 -10.19 9.76
N PHE A 118 -0.64 -9.82 8.58
CA PHE A 118 0.56 -10.46 8.04
C PHE A 118 1.78 -10.28 8.93
N ILE A 119 2.00 -9.08 9.47
CA ILE A 119 3.08 -8.82 10.43
C ILE A 119 2.92 -9.73 11.67
N GLY A 120 1.71 -9.79 12.23
CA GLY A 120 1.40 -10.64 13.37
C GLY A 120 1.62 -12.12 13.09
N LEU A 121 1.16 -12.60 11.93
CA LEU A 121 1.35 -13.97 11.47
C LEU A 121 2.83 -14.32 11.33
N LEU A 122 3.62 -13.46 10.70
CA LEU A 122 5.06 -13.67 10.52
C LEU A 122 5.82 -13.63 11.84
N ASN A 123 5.44 -12.77 12.78
CA ASN A 123 6.00 -12.79 14.14
C ASN A 123 5.66 -14.09 14.87
N ALA A 124 4.42 -14.58 14.75
CA ALA A 124 4.01 -15.84 15.37
C ALA A 124 4.80 -17.04 14.80
N ILE A 125 4.97 -17.08 13.47
CA ILE A 125 5.81 -18.08 12.78
C ILE A 125 7.27 -17.95 13.26
N SER A 126 7.81 -16.73 13.36
CA SER A 126 9.18 -16.47 13.82
C SER A 126 9.43 -16.96 15.25
N ASN A 127 8.42 -16.89 16.12
CA ASN A 127 8.52 -17.28 17.53
C ASN A 127 8.09 -18.74 17.76
N GLY A 128 7.72 -19.49 16.71
CA GLY A 128 7.26 -20.88 16.82
C GLY A 128 5.88 -21.03 17.48
N THR A 129 5.10 -19.96 17.61
CA THR A 129 3.78 -19.97 18.26
C THR A 129 2.68 -20.22 17.23
N LEU A 130 1.75 -21.13 17.54
CA LEU A 130 0.54 -21.32 16.73
C LEU A 130 -0.47 -20.20 17.05
N PHE A 131 -1.15 -19.67 16.02
CA PHE A 131 -2.15 -18.60 16.19
C PHE A 131 -3.38 -19.12 16.94
N SER A 132 -3.43 -18.94 18.25
CA SER A 132 -4.57 -19.32 19.09
C SER A 132 -5.70 -18.29 18.93
N SER A 133 -6.68 -18.59 18.06
CA SER A 133 -7.88 -17.79 17.76
C SER A 133 -7.71 -16.56 16.83
N PRO A 134 -7.82 -16.75 15.50
CA PRO A 134 -7.70 -15.68 14.51
C PRO A 134 -8.78 -14.58 14.61
N PHE A 135 -10.00 -14.92 15.04
CA PHE A 135 -11.15 -14.02 14.94
C PHE A 135 -11.12 -12.85 15.94
N HIS A 136 -10.83 -13.12 17.22
CA HIS A 136 -10.70 -12.06 18.23
C HIS A 136 -9.51 -11.14 17.96
N ILE A 137 -8.41 -11.72 17.47
CA ILE A 137 -7.23 -10.96 17.05
C ILE A 137 -7.61 -10.04 15.88
N TYR A 138 -8.33 -10.56 14.87
CA TYR A 138 -8.76 -9.75 13.72
C TYR A 138 -9.63 -8.55 14.10
N LEU A 139 -10.60 -8.72 15.02
CA LEU A 139 -11.46 -7.61 15.45
C LEU A 139 -10.67 -6.54 16.22
N SER A 140 -9.71 -6.96 17.07
CA SER A 140 -8.81 -6.03 17.75
C SER A 140 -7.89 -5.28 16.78
N LEU A 141 -7.38 -5.96 15.76
CA LEU A 141 -6.56 -5.37 14.70
C LEU A 141 -7.35 -4.35 13.88
N LEU A 142 -8.63 -4.60 13.61
CA LEU A 142 -9.48 -3.65 12.90
C LEU A 142 -9.63 -2.35 13.69
N GLY A 143 -9.81 -2.43 15.02
CA GLY A 143 -9.86 -1.24 15.89
C GLY A 143 -8.56 -0.43 15.86
N ILE A 144 -7.40 -1.10 15.88
CA ILE A 144 -6.09 -0.43 15.75
C ILE A 144 -5.92 0.16 14.35
N ALA A 145 -6.36 -0.55 13.31
CA ALA A 145 -6.30 -0.10 11.93
C ALA A 145 -7.14 1.16 11.68
N TRP A 146 -8.32 1.27 12.29
CA TRP A 146 -9.15 2.48 12.24
C TRP A 146 -8.45 3.69 12.85
N LYS A 147 -7.90 3.53 14.06
CA LYS A 147 -7.15 4.61 14.72
C LYS A 147 -5.94 5.01 13.90
N SER A 148 -5.20 4.03 13.39
CA SER A 148 -4.03 4.22 12.54
C SER A 148 -4.39 4.97 11.25
N PHE A 149 -5.49 4.57 10.60
CA PHE A 149 -6.00 5.23 9.40
C PHE A 149 -6.28 6.71 9.65
N ILE A 150 -7.06 7.04 10.70
CA ILE A 150 -7.43 8.42 11.03
C ILE A 150 -6.20 9.28 11.29
N ILE A 151 -5.26 8.78 12.11
CA ILE A 151 -4.02 9.48 12.44
C ILE A 151 -3.17 9.74 11.19
N ASN A 152 -3.17 8.79 10.25
CA ASN A 152 -2.38 8.90 9.02
C ASN A 152 -3.06 9.63 7.87
N ILE A 153 -4.31 10.10 8.01
CA ILE A 153 -5.01 10.81 6.92
C ILE A 153 -4.15 11.96 6.34
N PRO A 154 -3.53 12.85 7.13
CA PRO A 154 -2.77 13.97 6.57
C PRO A 154 -1.59 13.52 5.70
N ILE A 155 -0.77 12.59 6.21
CA ILE A 155 0.42 12.10 5.50
C ILE A 155 0.04 11.25 4.29
N THR A 156 -1.01 10.45 4.39
CA THR A 156 -1.47 9.59 3.30
C THR A 156 -2.17 10.37 2.19
N ILE A 157 -2.87 11.48 2.48
CA ILE A 157 -3.40 12.37 1.43
C ILE A 157 -2.25 12.96 0.62
N ILE A 158 -1.23 13.51 1.28
CA ILE A 158 -0.07 14.13 0.61
C ILE A 158 0.69 13.08 -0.21
N GLY A 159 0.98 11.93 0.41
CA GLY A 159 1.69 10.83 -0.25
C GLY A 159 0.92 10.31 -1.47
N ASN A 160 -0.38 10.04 -1.33
CA ASN A 160 -1.20 9.58 -2.45
C ASN A 160 -1.35 10.65 -3.54
N TYR A 161 -1.40 11.94 -3.19
CA TYR A 161 -1.39 13.01 -4.18
C TYR A 161 -0.11 12.97 -5.03
N ILE A 162 1.06 12.81 -4.40
CA ILE A 162 2.35 12.70 -5.11
C ILE A 162 2.36 11.43 -5.98
N VAL A 163 1.98 10.28 -5.42
CA VAL A 163 1.98 9.00 -6.14
C VAL A 163 1.06 9.03 -7.37
N GLN A 164 -0.15 9.58 -7.24
CA GLN A 164 -1.12 9.57 -8.34
C GLN A 164 -0.83 10.62 -9.42
N ASN A 165 -0.22 11.76 -9.06
CA ASN A 165 -0.14 12.92 -9.98
C ASN A 165 1.28 13.28 -10.42
N LYS A 166 2.30 12.89 -9.66
CA LYS A 166 3.71 13.20 -9.98
C LYS A 166 4.48 11.99 -10.48
N LEU A 167 4.08 10.77 -10.10
CA LEU A 167 4.75 9.54 -10.53
C LEU A 167 4.06 8.94 -11.76
N SER A 168 4.87 8.55 -12.75
CA SER A 168 4.40 7.74 -13.88
C SER A 168 4.01 6.34 -13.41
N MET A 169 3.17 5.65 -14.18
CA MET A 169 2.60 4.33 -13.81
C MET A 169 3.66 3.31 -13.38
N LYS A 170 4.83 3.32 -14.01
CA LYS A 170 5.97 2.43 -13.69
C LYS A 170 6.54 2.63 -12.28
N TYR A 171 6.34 3.78 -11.64
CA TYR A 171 6.91 4.10 -10.33
C TYR A 171 5.87 4.21 -9.22
N ARG A 172 4.58 4.11 -9.53
CA ARG A 172 3.51 4.28 -8.53
C ARG A 172 3.55 3.20 -7.45
N LEU A 173 3.88 1.95 -7.79
CA LEU A 173 4.07 0.89 -6.79
C LEU A 173 5.20 1.24 -5.82
N THR A 174 6.36 1.61 -6.35
CA THR A 174 7.52 2.00 -5.54
C THR A 174 7.19 3.20 -4.65
N GLY A 175 6.54 4.24 -5.20
CA GLY A 175 6.13 5.40 -4.41
C GLY A 175 5.15 5.04 -3.30
N SER A 176 4.19 4.16 -3.57
CA SER A 176 3.25 3.68 -2.57
C SER A 176 3.93 2.83 -1.48
N ALA A 177 4.87 1.96 -1.86
CA ALA A 177 5.63 1.14 -0.92
C ALA A 177 6.55 2.00 -0.03
N VAL A 178 7.17 3.04 -0.59
CA VAL A 178 7.95 4.03 0.17
C VAL A 178 7.06 4.77 1.17
N LEU A 179 5.87 5.22 0.75
CA LEU A 179 4.91 5.86 1.66
C LEU A 179 4.53 4.93 2.82
N SER A 180 4.23 3.66 2.55
CA SER A 180 3.94 2.66 3.59
C SER A 180 5.14 2.47 4.53
N SER A 181 6.36 2.45 4.00
CA SER A 181 7.59 2.32 4.79
C SER A 181 7.81 3.51 5.72
N ILE A 182 7.57 4.73 5.23
CA ILE A 182 7.61 5.95 6.04
C ILE A 182 6.60 5.86 7.19
N CYS A 183 5.37 5.43 6.93
CA CYS A 183 4.37 5.25 7.98
C CYS A 183 4.81 4.20 9.02
N ALA A 184 5.38 3.06 8.59
CA ALA A 184 5.86 2.03 9.50
C ALA A 184 6.99 2.53 10.41
N ILE A 185 7.96 3.26 9.83
CA ILE A 185 9.06 3.90 10.56
C ILE A 185 8.52 4.94 11.54
N TRP A 186 7.56 5.78 11.10
CA TRP A 186 6.92 6.78 11.95
C TRP A 186 6.22 6.15 13.16
N TYR A 187 5.52 5.03 12.97
CA TYR A 187 4.90 4.31 14.08
C TYR A 187 5.92 3.70 15.04
N ALA A 188 7.00 3.12 14.52
CA ALA A 188 8.08 2.59 15.34
C ALA A 188 8.72 3.71 16.19
N LEU A 189 9.03 4.85 15.58
CA LEU A 189 9.56 6.03 16.27
C LEU A 189 8.58 6.54 17.32
N SER A 190 7.30 6.69 16.97
CA SER A 190 6.28 7.17 17.89
C SER A 190 6.17 6.27 19.12
N LYS A 191 6.23 4.94 18.94
CA LYS A 191 6.20 3.99 20.06
C LYS A 191 7.42 4.14 20.99
N VAL A 192 8.60 4.37 20.45
CA VAL A 192 9.84 4.55 21.23
C VAL A 192 9.86 5.91 21.94
N ILE A 193 9.50 6.98 21.24
CA ILE A 193 9.55 8.35 21.77
C ILE A 193 8.50 8.58 22.85
N PHE A 194 7.25 8.19 22.59
CA PHE A 194 6.14 8.48 23.48
C PHE A 194 5.91 7.42 24.55
N LYS A 195 6.79 6.40 24.66
CA LYS A 195 6.71 5.29 25.63
C LYS A 195 5.27 4.93 25.97
N GLY A 196 4.60 4.27 25.01
CA GLY A 196 3.36 3.56 25.31
C GLY A 196 3.60 2.43 26.31
#